data_AF-A0A8J7US10-F1
#
_entry.id   AF-A0A8J7US10-F1
#
_cell.length_a   1.000
_cell.length_b   1.000
_cell.length_c   1.000
_cell.angle_alpha   90.00
_cell.angle_beta   90.00
_cell.angle_gamma   90.00
#
_symmetry.space_group_name_H-M   'P 1'
#
loop_
_entity.id
_entity.type
_entity.pdbx_description
1 polymer ?
#
loop_
_entity_poly.entity_id
_entity_poly.type
_entity_poly.pdbx_seq_one_letter_code
_entity_poly.pdbx_strand_id
1 'polypeptide(L)'
;MHSNAMLGLGFLGLGVFAIIIFAFIVGLILELINTFIGLKIVKIDSEFIEILKVSSYKAVTSTILGLLPFGFILAFVVAIYINKTFFDTDWKNGLLIELPLLVLGLVIGLFFMLMMIFSFIAFAY
;
A
#
# COMPACT_ATOMS: atom_id res chain seq x y z
N MET A 1 2.42 34.36 24.85
CA MET A 1 1.81 33.81 23.61
C MET A 1 2.58 32.67 22.94
N HIS A 2 3.81 32.30 23.33
CA HIS A 2 4.56 31.18 22.71
C HIS A 2 4.25 29.77 23.25
N SER A 3 3.77 29.64 24.49
CA SER A 3 3.52 28.32 25.14
C SER A 3 2.42 27.50 24.45
N ASN A 4 1.31 28.15 24.08
CA ASN A 4 0.17 27.46 23.44
C ASN A 4 0.47 27.01 21.99
N ALA A 5 1.38 27.70 21.30
CA ALA A 5 1.81 27.32 19.95
C ALA A 5 2.72 26.08 19.97
N MET A 6 3.58 25.93 20.99
CA MET A 6 4.43 24.75 21.16
C MET A 6 3.63 23.51 21.57
N LEU A 7 2.60 23.67 22.42
CA LEU A 7 1.66 22.59 22.74
C LEU A 7 0.82 22.18 21.52
N GLY A 8 0.38 23.14 20.70
CA GLY A 8 -0.33 22.87 19.44
C GLY A 8 0.53 22.13 18.41
N LEU A 9 1.80 22.51 18.25
CA LEU A 9 2.75 21.80 17.38
C LEU A 9 3.11 20.40 17.91
N GLY A 10 3.20 20.21 19.23
CA GLY A 10 3.40 18.89 19.84
C GLY A 10 2.20 17.94 19.64
N PHE A 11 0.98 18.45 19.79
CA PHE A 11 -0.25 17.69 19.50
C PHE A 11 -0.42 17.38 18.00
N LEU A 12 -0.09 18.32 17.12
CA LEU A 12 -0.09 18.10 15.68
C LEU A 12 0.99 17.08 15.27
N GLY A 13 2.17 17.14 15.88
CA GLY A 13 3.25 16.17 15.64
C GLY A 13 2.87 14.75 16.07
N LEU A 14 2.29 14.59 17.26
CA LEU A 14 1.81 13.28 17.75
C LEU A 14 0.63 12.76 16.93
N GLY A 15 -0.29 13.63 16.49
CA GLY A 15 -1.41 13.26 15.64
C GLY A 15 -0.98 12.79 14.25
N VAL A 16 -0.04 13.51 13.60
CA VAL A 16 0.50 13.10 12.30
C VAL A 16 1.27 11.78 12.40
N PHE A 17 2.07 11.59 13.46
CA PHE A 17 2.74 10.31 13.70
C PHE A 17 1.75 9.16 13.89
N ALA A 18 0.68 9.35 14.65
CA ALA A 18 -0.36 8.34 14.83
C ALA A 18 -1.05 7.97 13.52
N ILE A 19 -1.33 8.96 12.65
CA ILE A 19 -1.93 8.73 11.33
C ILE A 19 -0.98 7.94 10.42
N ILE A 20 0.32 8.26 10.41
CA ILE A 20 1.31 7.54 9.61
C ILE A 20 1.44 6.09 10.08
N ILE A 21 1.51 5.85 11.39
CA ILE A 21 1.58 4.50 11.96
C ILE A 21 0.30 3.71 11.62
N PHE A 22 -0.87 4.34 11.78
CA PHE A 22 -2.13 3.72 11.43
C PHE A 22 -2.21 3.36 9.93
N ALA A 23 -1.81 4.29 9.05
CA ALA A 23 -1.76 4.04 7.61
C ALA A 23 -0.79 2.89 7.26
N PHE A 24 0.35 2.81 7.94
CA PHE A 24 1.28 1.69 7.78
C PHE A 24 0.67 0.36 8.20
N ILE A 25 -0.02 0.30 9.36
CA ILE A 25 -0.67 -0.92 9.85
C ILE A 25 -1.77 -1.37 8.88
N VAL A 26 -2.61 -0.44 8.42
CA VAL A 26 -3.66 -0.75 7.43
C VAL A 26 -3.03 -1.22 6.12
N GLY A 27 -1.98 -0.56 5.66
CA GLY A 27 -1.22 -0.95 4.47
C GLY A 27 -0.65 -2.36 4.58
N LEU A 28 -0.04 -2.72 5.72
CA LEU A 28 0.49 -4.05 5.98
C LEU A 28 -0.61 -5.13 5.98
N ILE A 29 -1.76 -4.85 6.59
CA ILE A 29 -2.90 -5.80 6.60
C ILE A 29 -3.41 -6.03 5.18
N LEU A 30 -3.57 -4.98 4.39
CA LEU A 30 -3.97 -5.08 2.99
C LEU A 30 -2.94 -5.88 2.19
N GLU A 31 -1.66 -5.60 2.37
CA GLU A 31 -0.55 -6.31 1.71
C GLU A 31 -0.58 -7.82 2.02
N LEU A 32 -0.86 -8.16 3.28
CA LEU A 32 -0.92 -9.54 3.75
C LEU A 32 -2.11 -10.29 3.15
N ILE A 33 -3.30 -9.68 3.16
CA ILE A 33 -4.50 -10.24 2.53
C ILE A 33 -4.26 -10.44 1.03
N ASN A 34 -3.70 -9.44 0.35
CA ASN A 34 -3.44 -9.50 -1.09
C ASN A 34 -2.40 -10.56 -1.45
N THR A 35 -1.29 -10.63 -0.71
CA THR A 35 -0.27 -11.67 -0.91
C THR A 35 -0.86 -13.06 -0.68
N PHE A 36 -1.70 -13.24 0.35
CA PHE A 36 -2.38 -14.51 0.59
C PHE A 36 -3.32 -14.91 -0.56
N ILE A 37 -4.17 -13.99 -1.03
CA ILE A 37 -5.05 -14.23 -2.17
C ILE A 37 -4.22 -14.54 -3.43
N GLY A 38 -3.17 -13.75 -3.67
CA GLY A 38 -2.25 -13.90 -4.79
C GLY A 38 -1.62 -15.29 -4.83
N LEU A 39 -1.09 -15.77 -3.69
CA LEU A 39 -0.54 -17.12 -3.56
C LEU A 39 -1.57 -18.22 -3.86
N LYS A 40 -2.82 -18.04 -3.45
CA LYS A 40 -3.91 -18.97 -3.79
C LYS A 40 -4.23 -18.96 -5.28
N ILE A 41 -4.14 -17.82 -5.97
CA ILE A 41 -4.32 -17.72 -7.42
C ILE A 41 -3.22 -18.50 -8.16
N VAL A 42 -1.97 -18.34 -7.75
CA VAL A 42 -0.82 -19.04 -8.37
C VAL A 42 -0.59 -20.45 -7.85
N LYS A 43 -1.40 -20.91 -6.90
CA LYS A 43 -1.34 -22.26 -6.28
C LYS A 43 0.01 -22.57 -5.62
N ILE A 44 0.62 -21.55 -5.00
CA ILE A 44 1.83 -21.72 -4.17
C ILE A 44 1.38 -21.93 -2.73
N ASP A 45 1.93 -22.96 -2.07
CA ASP A 45 1.75 -23.17 -0.65
C ASP A 45 2.95 -22.58 0.10
N SER A 46 2.67 -21.73 1.09
CA SER A 46 3.68 -21.02 1.86
C SER A 46 3.16 -20.86 3.28
N GLU A 47 4.08 -20.99 4.24
CA GLU A 47 3.73 -20.82 5.64
C GLU A 47 3.33 -19.37 5.93
N PHE A 48 2.37 -19.18 6.85
CA PHE A 48 1.91 -17.85 7.21
C PHE A 48 3.04 -16.92 7.66
N ILE A 49 4.06 -17.45 8.34
CA ILE A 49 5.23 -16.68 8.80
C ILE A 49 6.02 -16.11 7.60
N GLU A 50 6.14 -16.87 6.53
CA GLU A 50 6.81 -16.43 5.31
C GLU A 50 6.00 -15.36 4.58
N ILE A 51 4.69 -15.55 4.47
CA ILE A 51 3.75 -14.54 3.92
C ILE A 51 3.86 -13.23 4.69
N LEU A 52 3.89 -13.29 6.02
CA LEU A 52 4.04 -12.11 6.88
C LEU A 52 5.37 -11.38 6.64
N LYS A 53 6.48 -12.13 6.51
CA LYS A 53 7.80 -11.56 6.21
C LYS A 53 7.80 -10.85 4.86
N VAL A 54 7.33 -11.53 3.82
CA VAL A 54 7.23 -10.97 2.46
C VAL A 54 6.37 -9.71 2.43
N SER A 55 5.20 -9.77 3.05
CA SER A 55 4.28 -8.62 3.13
C SER A 55 4.90 -7.44 3.88
N SER A 56 5.68 -7.71 4.93
CA SER A 56 6.40 -6.67 5.68
C SER A 56 7.47 -6.00 4.83
N TYR A 57 8.25 -6.77 4.05
CA TYR A 57 9.23 -6.19 3.13
C TYR A 57 8.56 -5.30 2.08
N LYS A 58 7.47 -5.76 1.47
CA LYS A 58 6.70 -4.97 0.51
C LYS A 58 6.14 -3.70 1.13
N ALA A 59 5.51 -3.78 2.30
CA ALA A 59 4.94 -2.62 2.98
C ALA A 59 6.00 -1.55 3.28
N VAL A 60 7.18 -1.96 3.76
CA VAL A 60 8.31 -1.04 3.99
C VAL A 60 8.81 -0.45 2.69
N THR A 61 9.01 -1.26 1.65
CA THR A 61 9.43 -0.78 0.33
C THR A 61 8.43 0.21 -0.27
N SER A 62 7.14 -0.10 -0.24
CA SER A 62 6.08 0.78 -0.71
C SER A 62 6.01 2.09 0.08
N THR A 63 6.27 2.05 1.38
CA THR A 63 6.33 3.26 2.22
C THR A 63 7.51 4.14 1.82
N ILE A 64 8.70 3.56 1.65
CA ILE A 64 9.91 4.32 1.29
C ILE A 64 9.80 4.87 -0.14
N LEU A 65 9.44 4.01 -1.09
CA LEU A 65 9.37 4.40 -2.50
C LEU A 65 8.18 5.29 -2.79
N GLY A 66 7.07 5.15 -2.06
CA GLY A 66 5.88 6.00 -2.19
C GLY A 66 6.12 7.49 -1.89
N LEU A 67 7.24 7.82 -1.25
CA LEU A 67 7.67 9.21 -1.04
C LEU A 67 8.24 9.86 -2.32
N LEU A 68 8.58 9.05 -3.33
CA LEU A 68 9.15 9.53 -4.59
C LEU A 68 8.06 9.73 -5.67
N PRO A 69 8.22 10.73 -6.57
CA PRO A 69 7.36 10.84 -7.74
C PRO A 69 7.49 9.58 -8.60
N PHE A 70 6.34 9.03 -9.04
CA PHE A 70 6.24 7.71 -9.70
C PHE A 70 6.75 6.51 -8.88
N GLY A 71 7.01 6.71 -7.59
CA GLY A 71 7.51 5.69 -6.69
C GLY A 71 6.59 4.47 -6.56
N PHE A 72 5.29 4.63 -6.83
CA PHE A 72 4.34 3.53 -6.87
C PHE A 72 4.66 2.50 -7.97
N ILE A 73 5.16 2.93 -9.14
CA ILE A 73 5.56 2.02 -10.22
C ILE A 73 6.78 1.21 -9.77
N LEU A 74 7.75 1.89 -9.16
CA LEU A 74 8.96 1.25 -8.66
C LEU A 74 8.64 0.29 -7.52
N ALA A 75 7.77 0.69 -6.59
CA ALA A 75 7.26 -0.17 -5.51
C ALA A 75 6.59 -1.43 -6.05
N PHE A 76 5.77 -1.30 -7.08
CA PHE A 76 5.12 -2.43 -7.73
C PHE A 76 6.13 -3.41 -8.35
N VAL A 77 7.11 -2.91 -9.11
CA VAL A 77 8.16 -3.74 -9.71
C VAL A 77 8.98 -4.45 -8.63
N VAL A 78 9.32 -3.75 -7.53
CA VAL A 78 10.05 -4.35 -6.42
C VAL A 78 9.19 -5.38 -5.69
N ALA A 79 7.88 -5.16 -5.52
CA ALA A 79 6.99 -6.15 -4.92
C ALA A 79 6.93 -7.46 -5.73
N ILE A 80 6.87 -7.37 -7.06
CA ILE A 80 6.99 -8.52 -7.97
C ILE A 80 8.32 -9.24 -7.77
N TYR A 81 9.42 -8.49 -7.69
CA TYR A 81 10.75 -9.05 -7.45
C TYR A 81 10.85 -9.75 -6.09
N ILE A 82 10.27 -9.17 -5.03
CA ILE A 82 10.20 -9.77 -3.70
C ILE A 82 9.42 -11.09 -3.79
N ASN A 83 8.24 -11.13 -4.40
CA ASN A 83 7.49 -12.38 -4.57
C ASN A 83 8.30 -13.44 -5.30
N LYS A 84 8.91 -13.06 -6.42
CA LYS A 84 9.74 -13.95 -7.24
C LYS A 84 10.86 -14.58 -6.41
N THR A 85 11.51 -13.78 -5.57
CA THR A 85 12.69 -14.19 -4.80
C THR A 85 12.33 -15.02 -3.58
N PHE A 86 11.30 -14.62 -2.84
CA PHE A 86 10.94 -15.28 -1.59
C PHE A 86 10.08 -16.54 -1.81
N PHE A 87 9.18 -16.54 -2.81
CA PHE A 87 8.35 -17.71 -3.11
C PHE A 87 8.93 -18.60 -4.22
N ASP A 88 10.20 -18.40 -4.58
CA ASP A 88 10.92 -19.11 -5.65
C ASP A 88 10.06 -19.35 -6.90
N THR A 89 9.55 -18.26 -7.47
CA THR A 89 8.60 -18.31 -8.59
C THR A 89 9.10 -17.53 -9.81
N ASP A 90 8.35 -17.57 -10.91
CA ASP A 90 8.69 -16.81 -12.11
C ASP A 90 8.14 -15.37 -12.05
N TRP A 91 8.60 -14.51 -12.97
CA TRP A 91 8.13 -13.12 -13.04
C TRP A 91 6.63 -13.01 -13.27
N LYS A 92 6.05 -13.97 -14.00
CA LYS A 92 4.62 -14.02 -14.30
C LYS A 92 3.80 -14.26 -13.04
N ASN A 93 4.16 -15.26 -12.25
CA ASN A 93 3.49 -15.57 -10.99
C ASN A 93 3.76 -14.49 -9.94
N GLY A 94 4.96 -13.93 -9.91
CA GLY A 94 5.27 -12.76 -9.09
C GLY A 94 4.33 -11.58 -9.36
N LEU A 95 4.00 -11.33 -10.64
CA LEU A 95 3.00 -10.34 -11.06
C LEU A 95 1.56 -10.76 -10.71
N LEU A 96 1.20 -12.02 -10.91
CA LEU A 96 -0.14 -12.52 -10.59
C LEU A 96 -0.44 -12.43 -9.08
N ILE A 97 0.57 -12.57 -8.22
CA ILE A 97 0.42 -12.38 -6.78
C ILE A 97 0.07 -10.92 -6.44
N GLU A 98 0.61 -9.94 -7.18
CA GLU A 98 0.34 -8.50 -6.98
C GLU A 98 -0.95 -8.01 -7.66
N LEU A 99 -1.52 -8.81 -8.56
CA LEU A 99 -2.68 -8.43 -9.36
C LEU A 99 -3.89 -7.98 -8.52
N PRO A 100 -4.25 -8.64 -7.40
CA PRO A 100 -5.36 -8.20 -6.56
C PRO A 100 -5.17 -6.78 -6.02
N LEU A 101 -3.97 -6.43 -5.58
CA LEU A 101 -3.65 -5.10 -5.07
C LEU A 101 -3.69 -4.06 -6.19
N LEU A 102 -3.17 -4.39 -7.37
CA LEU A 102 -3.23 -3.50 -8.53
C LEU A 102 -4.68 -3.20 -8.95
N VAL A 103 -5.52 -4.24 -9.03
CA VAL A 103 -6.94 -4.09 -9.39
C VAL A 103 -7.67 -3.27 -8.34
N LEU A 104 -7.44 -3.53 -7.05
CA LEU A 104 -8.03 -2.75 -5.96
C LEU A 104 -7.63 -1.28 -6.06
N GLY A 105 -6.35 -0.99 -6.29
CA GLY A 105 -5.84 0.37 -6.48
C GLY A 105 -6.49 1.10 -7.66
N LEU A 106 -6.67 0.42 -8.79
CA LEU A 106 -7.34 1.00 -9.97
C LEU A 106 -8.83 1.28 -9.72
N VAL A 107 -9.54 0.37 -9.06
CA VAL A 107 -10.97 0.55 -8.71
C VAL A 107 -11.15 1.74 -7.76
N ILE A 108 -10.31 1.83 -6.72
CA ILE A 108 -10.34 2.93 -5.77
C ILE A 108 -9.98 4.26 -6.46
N GLY A 109 -8.95 4.27 -7.30
CA GLY A 109 -8.53 5.45 -8.05
C GLY A 109 -9.63 5.97 -8.99
N LEU A 110 -10.30 5.08 -9.73
CA LEU A 110 -11.44 5.43 -10.58
C LEU A 110 -12.61 5.98 -9.76
N PHE A 111 -12.93 5.35 -8.63
CA PHE A 111 -13.98 5.82 -7.74
C PHE A 111 -13.73 7.25 -7.25
N PHE A 112 -12.52 7.55 -6.77
CA PHE A 112 -12.15 8.92 -6.34
C PHE A 112 -12.18 9.93 -7.48
N MET A 113 -11.75 9.54 -8.68
CA MET A 113 -11.81 10.40 -9.86
C MET A 113 -13.26 10.76 -10.22
N LEU A 114 -14.17 9.79 -10.20
CA LEU A 114 -15.59 10.02 -10.43
C LEU A 114 -16.18 10.94 -9.35
N MET A 115 -15.85 10.70 -8.08
CA MET A 115 -16.29 11.57 -6.97
C MET A 115 -15.80 13.01 -7.14
N MET A 116 -14.55 13.21 -7.57
CA MET A 116 -14.02 14.54 -7.89
C MET A 116 -14.81 15.20 -9.03
N ILE A 117 -15.05 14.47 -10.13
CA ILE A 117 -15.83 14.99 -11.27
C ILE A 117 -17.24 15.40 -10.83
N PHE A 118 -17.94 14.55 -10.06
CA PHE A 118 -19.27 14.87 -9.55
C PHE A 118 -19.26 16.05 -8.59
N SER A 119 -18.27 16.15 -7.71
CA SER A 119 -18.13 17.29 -6.81
C SER A 119 -17.89 18.60 -7.56
N PHE A 120 -17.09 18.57 -8.63
CA PHE A 120 -16.85 19.72 -9.50
C PHE A 120 -18.11 20.14 -10.25
N ILE A 121 -18.86 19.17 -10.81
CA ILE A 121 -20.16 19.43 -11.44
C ILE A 121 -21.13 20.06 -10.42
N ALA A 122 -21.24 19.50 -9.22
CA ALA A 122 -22.13 20.01 -8.18
C ALA A 122 -21.76 21.41 -7.65
N PHE A 123 -20.50 21.83 -7.77
CA PHE A 123 -20.05 23.18 -7.41
C PHE A 123 -20.25 24.20 -8.55
N ALA A 124 -20.39 23.73 -9.79
CA ALA A 124 -20.55 24.55 -10.98
C ALA A 124 -22.02 24.87 -11.32
N TYR A 125 -22.98 24.22 -10.65
CA TYR A 125 -24.44 24.46 -10.76
C TYR A 125 -25.00 24.89 -9.41
#